data_AF-A0A7K1CMZ4-F1
#
_entry.id   AF-A0A7K1CMZ4-F1
#
_cell.length_a   1.000
_cell.length_b   1.000
_cell.length_c   1.000
_cell.angle_alpha   90.00
_cell.angle_beta   90.00
_cell.angle_gamma   90.00
#
_symmetry.space_group_name_H-M   'P 1'
#
loop_
_entity.id
_entity.type
_entity.pdbx_description
1 polymer ?
#
loop_
_entity_poly.entity_id
_entity_poly.type
_entity_poly.pdbx_seq_one_letter_code
_entity_poly.pdbx_strand_id
1 'polypeptide(L)'
;VAVVSGGFIEVIEPLLQDLGIELYRANSLETSQGIITGGLRGPIIDRAAKAQTLVDFASAVGVGIEQTIAIGDGANDLDMIAAAGLGIAFNAKPAVRAAADSAVSQPYLDSVLYLMGISREDVEEADR
;
A
#
# COMPACT_ATOMS: atom_id res chain seq x y z
N VAL A 1 -4.27 -5.38 -7.38
CA VAL A 1 -3.38 -4.39 -6.71
C VAL A 1 -4.24 -3.44 -5.91
N ALA A 2 -3.80 -3.00 -4.74
CA ALA A 2 -4.54 -2.05 -3.91
C ALA A 2 -3.62 -1.01 -3.26
N VAL A 3 -4.16 0.16 -2.90
CA VAL A 3 -3.42 1.23 -2.22
C VAL A 3 -4.08 1.63 -0.89
N VAL A 4 -3.30 1.63 0.19
CA VAL A 4 -3.75 2.06 1.51
C VAL A 4 -2.88 3.20 2.02
N SER A 5 -3.44 4.40 2.08
CA SER A 5 -2.69 5.63 2.32
C SER A 5 -3.19 6.39 3.55
N GLY A 6 -2.26 6.98 4.30
CA GLY A 6 -2.59 8.02 5.29
C GLY A 6 -2.76 9.41 4.66
N GLY A 7 -2.53 9.54 3.35
CA GLY A 7 -2.80 10.75 2.58
C GLY A 7 -4.28 10.92 2.29
N PHE A 8 -4.60 11.63 1.20
CA PHE A 8 -5.98 12.06 0.89
C PHE A 8 -6.46 11.48 -0.44
N ILE A 9 -7.70 10.97 -0.46
CA ILE A 9 -8.37 10.45 -1.66
C ILE A 9 -8.33 11.50 -2.78
N GLU A 10 -8.64 12.76 -2.45
CA GLU A 10 -8.69 13.87 -3.41
C GLU A 10 -7.35 14.12 -4.12
N VAL A 11 -6.23 13.64 -3.56
CA VAL A 11 -4.88 13.79 -4.13
C VAL A 11 -4.46 12.54 -4.89
N ILE A 12 -4.75 11.36 -4.36
CA ILE A 12 -4.24 10.10 -4.95
C ILE A 12 -5.15 9.53 -6.02
N GLU A 13 -6.46 9.80 -5.97
CA GLU A 13 -7.45 9.18 -6.85
C GLU A 13 -7.15 9.37 -8.35
N PRO A 14 -6.76 10.56 -8.84
CA PRO A 14 -6.40 10.72 -10.26
C PRO A 14 -5.27 9.78 -10.70
N LEU A 15 -4.22 9.65 -9.87
CA LEU A 15 -3.10 8.74 -10.15
C LEU A 15 -3.54 7.28 -10.12
N LEU A 16 -4.42 6.91 -9.21
CA LEU A 16 -4.93 5.54 -9.12
C LEU A 16 -5.79 5.18 -10.33
N GLN A 17 -6.56 6.13 -10.85
CA GLN A 17 -7.34 5.96 -12.08
C GLN A 17 -6.41 5.75 -13.29
N ASP A 18 -5.36 6.55 -13.44
CA ASP A 18 -4.36 6.39 -14.51
C ASP A 18 -3.65 5.03 -14.45
N LEU A 19 -3.47 4.48 -13.25
CA LEU A 19 -2.86 3.16 -13.01
C LEU A 19 -3.87 1.99 -13.05
N GLY A 20 -5.17 2.26 -13.22
CA GLY A 20 -6.21 1.23 -13.20
C GLY A 20 -6.38 0.53 -11.84
N ILE A 21 -6.07 1.20 -10.72
CA ILE A 21 -6.18 0.65 -9.37
C ILE A 21 -7.56 0.96 -8.80
N GLU A 22 -8.41 -0.07 -8.70
CA GLU A 22 -9.80 0.07 -8.22
C GLU A 22 -9.96 -0.08 -6.70
N LEU A 23 -9.02 -0.76 -6.04
CA LEU A 23 -9.04 -0.97 -4.59
C LEU A 23 -8.13 0.05 -3.91
N TYR A 24 -8.71 1.04 -3.26
CA TYR A 24 -7.94 1.96 -2.46
C TYR A 24 -8.70 2.49 -1.24
N ARG A 25 -7.96 2.87 -0.21
CA ARG A 25 -8.50 3.53 0.99
C ARG A 25 -7.51 4.59 1.47
N ALA A 26 -8.00 5.81 1.71
CA ALA A 26 -7.23 6.90 2.26
C ALA A 26 -8.13 7.83 3.08
N ASN A 27 -7.55 8.82 3.76
CA ASN A 27 -8.34 9.87 4.40
C ASN A 27 -9.07 10.69 3.35
N SER A 28 -10.20 11.31 3.69
CA SER A 28 -10.88 12.27 2.81
C SER A 28 -10.93 13.63 3.49
N LEU A 29 -10.57 14.68 2.75
CA LEU A 29 -10.63 16.04 3.25
C LEU A 29 -12.08 16.51 3.38
N GLU A 30 -12.43 17.12 4.50
CA GLU A 30 -13.70 17.83 4.62
C GLU A 30 -13.66 19.11 3.79
N THR A 31 -14.69 19.26 2.95
CA THR A 31 -14.88 20.43 2.11
C THR A 31 -16.25 21.05 2.36
N SER A 32 -16.28 22.38 2.41
CA SER A 32 -17.51 23.16 2.46
C SER A 32 -17.45 24.22 1.36
N GLN A 33 -18.45 24.21 0.48
CA GLN A 33 -18.53 25.14 -0.67
C GLN A 33 -17.27 25.14 -1.55
N GLY A 34 -16.64 23.97 -1.72
CA GLY A 34 -15.41 23.82 -2.52
C GLY A 34 -14.13 24.25 -1.80
N ILE A 35 -14.18 24.62 -0.53
CA ILE A 35 -13.02 25.02 0.28
C ILE A 35 -12.74 23.93 1.32
N ILE A 36 -11.46 23.57 1.48
CA ILE A 36 -11.00 22.64 2.53
C ILE A 36 -11.18 23.32 3.88
N THR A 37 -11.90 22.67 4.80
CA THR A 37 -12.21 23.23 6.13
C THR A 37 -11.10 22.98 7.15
N GLY A 38 -10.20 22.03 6.85
CA GLY A 38 -9.21 21.50 7.79
C GLY A 38 -9.69 20.26 8.56
N GLY A 39 -10.96 19.87 8.39
CA GLY A 39 -11.51 18.62 8.91
C GLY A 39 -11.25 17.42 8.01
N LEU A 40 -11.59 16.23 8.51
CA LEU A 40 -11.59 14.98 7.75
C LEU A 40 -13.02 14.42 7.68
N ARG A 41 -13.35 13.77 6.57
CA ARG A 41 -14.60 13.01 6.40
C ARG A 41 -14.35 11.54 6.72
N GLY A 42 -15.26 10.97 7.50
CA GLY A 42 -15.24 9.54 7.80
C GLY A 42 -14.12 9.13 8.76
N PRO A 43 -13.83 7.82 8.83
CA PRO A 43 -12.81 7.29 9.73
C PRO A 43 -11.40 7.67 9.26
N ILE A 44 -10.48 7.84 10.22
CA ILE A 44 -9.07 8.13 9.96
C ILE A 44 -8.36 6.83 9.58
N ILE A 45 -7.55 6.89 8.53
CA ILE A 45 -6.65 5.81 8.11
C ILE A 45 -5.34 5.93 8.90
N ASP A 46 -5.38 5.44 10.14
CA ASP A 46 -4.22 5.27 11.00
C ASP A 46 -3.52 3.92 10.76
N ARG A 47 -2.48 3.63 11.56
CA ARG A 47 -1.68 2.41 11.44
C ARG A 47 -2.51 1.13 11.57
N ALA A 48 -3.45 1.07 12.51
CA ALA A 48 -4.30 -0.09 12.72
C ALA A 48 -5.34 -0.21 11.60
N ALA A 49 -5.90 0.93 11.16
CA ALA A 49 -6.82 0.97 10.02
C ALA A 49 -6.16 0.46 8.74
N LYS A 50 -4.85 0.68 8.53
CA LYS A 50 -4.14 0.11 7.38
C LYS A 50 -4.12 -1.41 7.39
N ALA A 51 -3.81 -2.02 8.54
CA ALA A 51 -3.83 -3.47 8.69
C ALA A 51 -5.24 -4.05 8.48
N GLN A 52 -6.26 -3.41 9.07
CA GLN A 52 -7.65 -3.83 8.86
C GLN A 52 -8.05 -3.71 7.38
N THR A 53 -7.60 -2.66 6.69
CA THR A 53 -7.88 -2.47 5.26
C THR A 53 -7.29 -3.59 4.40
N LEU A 54 -6.07 -4.04 4.71
CA LEU A 54 -5.48 -5.20 4.02
C LEU A 54 -6.36 -6.44 4.19
N VAL A 55 -6.84 -6.72 5.40
CA VAL A 55 -7.75 -7.85 5.70
C VAL A 55 -9.07 -7.71 4.94
N ASP A 56 -9.66 -6.50 4.95
CA ASP A 56 -10.91 -6.22 4.24
C ASP A 56 -10.76 -6.45 2.73
N PHE A 57 -9.66 -5.95 2.14
CA PHE A 57 -9.40 -6.10 0.71
C PHE A 57 -9.11 -7.55 0.33
N ALA A 58 -8.31 -8.26 1.13
CA ALA A 58 -8.04 -9.68 0.93
C ALA A 58 -9.36 -10.48 0.92
N SER A 59 -10.23 -10.22 1.91
CA SER A 59 -11.55 -10.85 1.99
C SER A 59 -12.44 -10.48 0.80
N ALA A 60 -12.42 -9.23 0.34
CA ALA A 60 -13.26 -8.77 -0.76
C ALA A 60 -12.91 -9.44 -2.10
N VAL A 61 -11.64 -9.81 -2.30
CA VAL A 61 -11.18 -10.51 -3.52
C VAL A 61 -11.04 -12.02 -3.33
N GLY A 62 -11.40 -12.56 -2.16
CA GLY A 62 -11.36 -13.99 -1.87
C GLY A 62 -9.96 -14.59 -1.74
N VAL A 63 -8.98 -13.79 -1.29
CA VAL A 63 -7.58 -14.20 -1.11
C VAL A 63 -7.26 -14.34 0.38
N GLY A 64 -6.55 -15.40 0.76
CA GLY A 64 -6.09 -15.61 2.13
C GLY A 64 -5.06 -14.56 2.54
N ILE A 65 -5.02 -14.17 3.82
CA ILE A 65 -4.10 -13.13 4.29
C ILE A 65 -2.63 -13.53 4.06
N GLU A 66 -2.33 -14.83 4.20
CA GLU A 66 -1.03 -15.44 3.94
C GLU A 66 -0.60 -15.38 2.46
N GLN A 67 -1.53 -15.09 1.55
CA GLN A 67 -1.29 -14.91 0.12
C GLN A 67 -1.18 -13.43 -0.27
N THR A 68 -1.13 -12.52 0.71
CA THR A 68 -1.01 -11.08 0.46
C THR A 68 0.41 -10.58 0.63
N ILE A 69 0.73 -9.51 -0.11
CA ILE A 69 2.00 -8.78 0.00
C ILE A 69 1.67 -7.34 0.39
N ALA A 70 2.31 -6.82 1.43
CA ALA A 70 2.22 -5.42 1.82
C ALA A 70 3.58 -4.73 1.69
N ILE A 71 3.60 -3.55 1.06
CA ILE A 71 4.81 -2.77 0.82
C ILE A 71 4.64 -1.40 1.50
N GLY A 72 5.60 -0.99 2.32
CA GLY A 72 5.56 0.31 3.00
C GLY A 72 6.94 0.84 3.40
N ASP A 73 7.05 2.14 3.65
CA ASP A 73 8.31 2.83 3.97
C ASP A 73 8.33 3.38 5.43
N GLY A 74 7.15 3.57 6.01
CA GLY A 74 6.96 4.32 7.24
C GLY A 74 6.53 3.48 8.43
N ALA A 75 6.68 4.07 9.63
CA ALA A 75 6.18 3.47 10.87
C ALA A 75 4.63 3.31 10.87
N ASN A 76 3.94 4.07 10.02
CA ASN A 76 2.49 4.00 9.85
C ASN A 76 2.05 2.74 9.09
N ASP A 77 2.97 2.02 8.45
CA ASP A 77 2.69 0.80 7.68
C ASP A 77 2.98 -0.48 8.46
N LEU A 78 3.61 -0.36 9.63
CA LEU A 78 4.13 -1.50 10.40
C LEU A 78 3.07 -2.57 10.69
N ASP A 79 1.84 -2.19 11.07
CA ASP A 79 0.80 -3.20 11.34
C ASP A 79 0.29 -3.85 10.06
N MET A 80 0.26 -3.11 8.94
CA MET A 80 -0.12 -3.64 7.63
C MET A 80 0.94 -4.60 7.09
N ILE A 81 2.22 -4.24 7.23
CA ILE A 81 3.37 -5.08 6.89
C ILE A 81 3.35 -6.35 7.73
N ALA A 82 3.14 -6.24 9.05
CA ALA A 82 3.11 -7.39 9.95
C ALA A 82 1.88 -8.30 9.76
N ALA A 83 0.78 -7.77 9.23
CA ALA A 83 -0.44 -8.54 8.97
C ALA A 83 -0.38 -9.33 7.64
N ALA A 84 0.44 -8.91 6.68
CA ALA A 84 0.54 -9.55 5.38
C ALA A 84 1.24 -10.91 5.45
N GLY A 85 1.01 -11.75 4.42
CA GLY A 85 1.78 -12.98 4.24
C GLY A 85 3.25 -12.73 3.92
N LEU A 86 3.53 -11.62 3.24
CA LEU A 86 4.87 -11.08 3.02
C LEU A 86 4.87 -9.57 3.18
N GLY A 87 5.49 -9.09 4.26
CA GLY A 87 5.71 -7.68 4.54
C GLY A 87 7.06 -7.19 3.99
N ILE A 88 7.04 -6.15 3.15
CA ILE A 88 8.23 -5.59 2.49
C ILE A 88 8.42 -4.13 2.90
N ALA A 89 9.57 -3.84 3.51
CA ALA A 89 10.02 -2.49 3.79
C ALA A 89 10.72 -1.88 2.57
N PHE A 90 10.14 -0.86 1.94
CA PHE A 90 10.70 -0.19 0.76
C PHE A 90 11.35 1.15 1.13
N ASN A 91 12.65 1.29 0.91
CA ASN A 91 13.45 2.47 1.26
C ASN A 91 13.17 2.99 2.69
N ALA A 92 12.87 2.06 3.60
CA ALA A 92 12.29 2.36 4.88
C ALA A 92 13.35 2.70 5.94
N LYS A 93 12.92 3.40 6.99
CA LYS A 93 13.76 3.67 8.17
C LYS A 93 14.17 2.36 8.87
N PRO A 94 15.29 2.32 9.63
CA PRO A 94 15.78 1.10 10.28
C PRO A 94 14.74 0.36 11.13
N ALA A 95 13.89 1.09 11.85
CA ALA A 95 12.84 0.50 12.68
C ALA A 95 11.79 -0.27 11.86
N VAL A 96 11.46 0.21 10.66
CA VAL A 96 10.50 -0.46 9.76
C VAL A 96 11.14 -1.68 9.12
N ARG A 97 12.40 -1.53 8.67
CA ARG A 97 13.18 -2.63 8.09
C ARG A 97 13.36 -3.80 9.06
N ALA A 98 13.55 -3.51 10.35
CA ALA A 98 13.73 -4.54 11.37
C ALA A 98 12.44 -5.34 11.68
N ALA A 99 11.27 -4.81 11.30
CA ALA A 99 9.97 -5.41 11.56
C ALA A 99 9.32 -6.06 10.33
N ALA A 100 9.90 -5.86 9.14
CA ALA A 100 9.42 -6.47 7.90
C ALA A 100 10.12 -7.79 7.60
N ASP A 101 9.47 -8.69 6.86
CA ASP A 101 10.05 -9.96 6.44
C ASP A 101 11.20 -9.77 5.45
N SER A 102 11.10 -8.73 4.61
CA SER A 102 12.12 -8.35 3.64
C SER A 102 12.24 -6.83 3.50
N ALA A 103 13.35 -6.37 2.94
CA ALA A 103 13.58 -4.95 2.70
C ALA A 103 14.28 -4.70 1.37
N VAL A 104 13.78 -3.71 0.62
CA VAL A 104 14.39 -3.18 -0.61
C VAL A 104 14.93 -1.78 -0.29
N SER A 105 16.21 -1.53 -0.57
CA SER A 105 16.88 -0.26 -0.24
C SER A 105 17.38 0.50 -1.46
N GLN A 106 17.02 0.03 -2.65
CA GLN A 106 17.27 0.68 -3.93
C GLN A 106 16.02 1.48 -4.32
N PRO A 107 16.17 2.61 -5.05
CA PRO A 107 15.05 3.48 -5.41
C PRO A 107 14.20 2.94 -6.58
N TYR A 108 14.03 1.62 -6.66
CA TYR A 108 13.33 0.95 -7.76
C TYR A 108 12.30 -0.04 -7.20
N LEU A 109 11.02 0.26 -7.39
CA LEU A 109 9.92 -0.54 -6.83
C LEU A 109 9.74 -1.89 -7.54
N ASP A 110 10.12 -1.96 -8.82
CA ASP A 110 10.18 -3.20 -9.62
C ASP A 110 11.06 -4.29 -8.99
N SER A 111 12.02 -3.92 -8.14
CA SER A 111 12.85 -4.87 -7.39
C SER A 111 12.05 -5.79 -6.47
N VAL A 112 10.81 -5.42 -6.13
CA VAL A 112 9.87 -6.28 -5.41
C VAL A 112 9.47 -7.51 -6.25
N LEU A 113 9.44 -7.41 -7.57
CA LEU A 113 9.11 -8.53 -8.46
C LEU A 113 10.07 -9.71 -8.26
N TYR A 114 11.35 -9.44 -8.00
CA TYR A 114 12.34 -10.48 -7.69
C TYR A 114 12.02 -11.23 -6.39
N LEU A 115 11.45 -10.54 -5.39
CA LEU A 115 11.00 -11.16 -4.14
C LEU A 115 9.76 -12.05 -4.34
N MET A 116 9.01 -11.82 -5.42
CA MET A 116 7.89 -12.64 -5.85
C MET A 116 8.31 -13.81 -6.75
N GLY A 117 9.61 -13.97 -7.01
CA GLY A 117 10.14 -15.01 -7.90
C GLY A 117 10.03 -14.69 -9.39
N ILE A 118 9.70 -13.45 -9.76
CA ILE A 118 9.62 -12.99 -11.14
C ILE A 118 10.99 -12.45 -11.53
N SER A 119 11.61 -13.05 -12.54
CA SER A 119 12.91 -12.61 -13.05
C SER A 119 12.75 -11.42 -13.99
N ARG A 120 13.86 -10.75 -14.29
CA ARG A 120 13.89 -9.68 -15.30
C ARG A 120 13.57 -10.20 -16.70
N GLU A 121 13.99 -11.43 -17.00
CA GLU A 121 13.72 -12.08 -18.28
C GLU A 121 12.22 -12.32 -18.47
N ASP A 122 11.51 -12.75 -17.41
CA ASP A 122 10.05 -12.93 -17.43
C ASP A 122 9.33 -11.61 -17.74
N VAL A 123 9.79 -10.50 -17.17
CA VAL A 123 9.23 -9.16 -17.43
C VAL A 123 9.48 -8.75 -18.89
N GLU A 124 10.72 -8.88 -19.36
CA GLU A 124 11.10 -8.50 -20.72
C GLU A 124 10.44 -9.38 -21.80
N GLU A 125 10.08 -10.62 -21.49
CA GLU A 125 9.31 -11.49 -22.38
C GLU A 125 7.84 -11.09 -22.46
N ALA A 126 7.22 -10.72 -21.32
CA ALA A 126 5.82 -10.30 -21.26
C ALA A 126 5.55 -8.93 -21.92
N ASP A 127 6.56 -8.05 -21.95
CA ASP A 127 6.46 -6.71 -22.56
C ASP A 127 6.61 -6.70 -24.10
N ARG A 128 6.99 -7.83 -24.71
CA ARG A 128 7.14 -7.96 -26.17
C ARG A 128 5.81 -8.22 -26.87
#